data_AF-A0A8T6DVY8-F1
#
_entry.id   AF-A0A8T6DVY8-F1
#
_cell.length_a   1.000
_cell.length_b   1.000
_cell.length_c   1.000
_cell.angle_alpha   90.00
_cell.angle_beta   90.00
_cell.angle_gamma   90.00
#
_symmetry.space_group_name_H-M   'P 1'
#
loop_
_entity.id
_entity.type
_entity.pdbx_description
1 polymer ?
#
loop_
_entity_poly.entity_id
_entity_poly.type
_entity_poly.pdbx_seq_one_letter_code
_entity_poly.pdbx_strand_id
1 'polypeptide(L)'
;MAEDFTRYRNDPVGFVRDVLGEAGMPYSKQVEMLEAMVDHRRVSVVGANASGKDWTAARAVLWWMETQEDPKCVVTGPTQRQVEDVIWQEMREAYAVAP
;
A
#
# COMPACT_ATOMS: atom_id res chain seq x y z
N MET A 1 14.72 13.93 -10.93
CA MET A 1 14.83 14.31 -9.51
C MET A 1 13.77 13.48 -8.82
N ALA A 2 14.12 12.64 -7.84
CA ALA A 2 13.10 11.87 -7.14
C ALA A 2 12.13 12.87 -6.47
N GLU A 3 10.83 12.68 -6.67
CA GLU A 3 9.82 13.49 -6.01
C GLU A 3 9.87 13.24 -4.50
N ASP A 4 9.72 14.29 -3.71
CA ASP A 4 9.74 14.20 -2.27
C ASP A 4 8.33 13.88 -1.75
N PHE A 5 8.11 12.62 -1.38
CA PHE A 5 6.85 12.15 -0.80
C PHE A 5 6.83 12.16 0.73
N THR A 6 7.82 12.76 1.40
CA THR A 6 7.95 12.75 2.87
C THR A 6 6.73 13.35 3.58
N ARG A 7 5.99 14.26 2.93
CA ARG A 7 4.73 14.81 3.48
C ARG A 7 3.67 13.73 3.76
N TYR A 8 3.71 12.62 3.04
CA TYR A 8 2.79 11.49 3.19
C TYR A 8 3.28 10.43 4.17
N ARG A 9 4.40 10.64 4.87
CA ARG A 9 4.99 9.68 5.82
C ARG A 9 4.01 9.13 6.87
N ASN A 10 3.04 9.95 7.29
CA ASN A 10 1.98 9.55 8.24
C ASN A 10 0.58 9.65 7.61
N ASP A 11 0.50 9.73 6.28
CA ASP A 11 -0.74 9.84 5.53
C ASP A 11 -0.74 8.87 4.33
N PRO A 12 -0.83 7.56 4.58
CA PRO A 12 -0.90 6.55 3.53
C PRO A 12 -2.14 6.71 2.64
N VAL A 13 -3.24 7.25 3.17
CA VAL A 13 -4.47 7.43 2.43
C VAL A 13 -4.34 8.58 1.44
N GLY A 14 -3.74 9.71 1.86
CA GLY A 14 -3.38 10.80 0.97
C GLY A 14 -2.38 10.36 -0.10
N PHE A 15 -1.39 9.53 0.24
CA PHE A 15 -0.46 8.98 -0.76
C PHE A 15 -1.21 8.21 -1.85
N VAL A 16 -2.13 7.32 -1.47
CA VAL A 16 -2.93 6.55 -2.43
C VAL A 16 -3.78 7.48 -3.32
N ARG A 17 -4.45 8.46 -2.73
CA ARG A 17 -5.35 9.35 -3.47
C ARG A 17 -4.61 10.29 -4.42
N ASP A 18 -3.52 10.87 -3.95
CA ASP A 18 -2.87 12.00 -4.61
C ASP A 18 -1.68 11.53 -5.46
N VAL A 19 -0.85 10.62 -4.92
CA VAL A 19 0.39 10.17 -5.56
C VAL A 19 0.14 8.99 -6.49
N LEU A 20 -0.71 8.04 -6.10
CA LEU A 20 -1.08 6.93 -6.99
C LEU A 20 -2.23 7.29 -7.94
N GLY A 21 -2.78 8.50 -7.85
CA GLY A 21 -3.88 8.97 -8.70
C GLY A 21 -5.23 8.29 -8.43
N GLU A 22 -5.37 7.60 -7.29
CA GLU A 22 -6.54 6.79 -6.95
C GLU A 22 -7.56 7.58 -6.11
N ALA A 23 -7.89 8.83 -6.49
CA ALA A 23 -8.68 9.78 -5.68
C ALA A 23 -10.06 9.26 -5.21
N GLY A 24 -10.69 8.34 -5.96
CA GLY A 24 -11.96 7.69 -5.60
C GLY A 24 -11.84 6.48 -4.67
N MET A 25 -10.62 6.10 -4.30
CA MET A 25 -10.26 5.00 -3.41
C MET A 25 -9.39 5.54 -2.25
N PRO A 26 -9.04 4.76 -1.21
CA PRO A 26 -9.61 3.49 -0.76
C PRO A 26 -11.02 3.66 -0.17
N TYR A 27 -11.78 2.55 -0.03
CA TYR A 27 -13.03 2.56 0.75
C TYR A 27 -12.76 2.45 2.28
N SER A 28 -13.79 2.62 3.10
CA SER A 28 -13.67 2.75 4.56
C SER A 28 -12.83 1.69 5.29
N LYS A 29 -12.93 0.40 4.95
CA LYS A 29 -12.11 -0.63 5.63
C LYS A 29 -10.66 -0.65 5.16
N GLN A 30 -10.39 -0.28 3.92
CA GLN A 30 -9.01 -0.16 3.44
C GLN A 30 -8.34 1.08 4.04
N VAL A 31 -9.10 2.17 4.21
CA VAL A 31 -8.67 3.35 4.99
C VAL A 31 -8.30 2.93 6.42
N GLU A 32 -9.18 2.20 7.11
CA GLU A 32 -8.92 1.68 8.46
C GLU A 32 -7.65 0.80 8.51
N MET A 33 -7.42 -0.04 7.49
CA MET A 33 -6.20 -0.85 7.38
C MET A 33 -4.93 0.01 7.23
N LEU A 34 -4.97 1.03 6.37
CA LEU A 34 -3.82 1.90 6.09
C LEU A 34 -3.49 2.79 7.29
N GLU A 35 -4.50 3.41 7.90
CA GLU A 35 -4.34 4.24 9.09
C GLU A 35 -3.82 3.42 10.28
N ALA A 36 -4.30 2.19 10.46
CA ALA A 36 -3.80 1.30 11.52
C ALA A 36 -2.30 1.02 11.41
N MET A 37 -1.70 1.06 10.21
CA MET A 37 -0.25 0.87 10.03
C MET A 37 0.58 2.07 10.52
N VAL A 38 -0.04 3.26 10.59
CA VAL A 38 0.59 4.47 11.17
C VAL A 38 0.56 4.37 12.70
N ASP A 39 -0.58 3.99 13.26
CA ASP A 39 -0.82 4.01 14.70
C ASP A 39 -0.25 2.81 15.46
N HIS A 40 0.01 1.70 14.75
CA HIS A 40 0.36 0.43 15.37
C HIS A 40 1.58 -0.22 14.72
N ARG A 41 2.52 -0.64 15.58
CA ARG A 41 3.69 -1.43 15.16
C ARG A 41 3.31 -2.79 14.56
N ARG A 42 2.16 -3.35 14.94
CA ARG A 42 1.66 -4.65 14.45
C ARG A 42 0.17 -4.55 14.19
N VAL A 43 -0.22 -4.87 12.96
CA VAL A 43 -1.62 -4.89 12.52
C VAL A 43 -1.95 -6.29 12.06
N SER A 44 -3.11 -6.80 12.47
CA SER A 44 -3.67 -8.05 11.97
C SER A 44 -5.04 -7.78 11.39
N VAL A 45 -5.27 -8.19 10.15
CA VAL A 45 -6.53 -8.00 9.44
C VAL A 45 -7.11 -9.38 9.17
N VAL A 46 -8.34 -9.61 9.63
CA VAL A 46 -9.04 -10.87 9.36
C VAL A 46 -9.30 -10.96 7.86
N GLY A 47 -8.88 -12.08 7.26
CA GLY A 47 -9.02 -12.30 5.82
C GLY A 47 -10.47 -12.42 5.39
N ALA A 48 -10.79 -11.83 4.24
CA ALA A 48 -12.05 -12.00 3.52
C ALA A 48 -11.77 -12.11 2.02
N ASN A 49 -12.65 -12.80 1.30
CA ASN A 49 -12.56 -12.92 -0.16
C ASN A 49 -13.09 -11.65 -0.82
N ALA A 50 -12.43 -11.21 -1.90
CA ALA A 50 -12.80 -10.02 -2.67
C ALA A 50 -12.95 -8.71 -1.87
N SER A 51 -12.32 -8.61 -0.70
CA SER A 51 -12.38 -7.41 0.16
C SER A 51 -11.37 -6.32 -0.20
N GLY A 52 -10.51 -6.57 -1.20
CA GLY A 52 -9.43 -5.65 -1.57
C GLY A 52 -8.26 -5.61 -0.58
N LYS A 53 -8.05 -6.69 0.20
CA LYS A 53 -6.94 -6.79 1.16
C LYS A 53 -5.57 -6.77 0.47
N ASP A 54 -5.44 -7.47 -0.65
CA ASP A 54 -4.18 -7.60 -1.39
C ASP A 54 -3.86 -6.30 -2.15
N TRP A 55 -4.88 -5.68 -2.73
CA TRP A 55 -4.84 -4.31 -3.26
C TRP A 55 -4.29 -3.33 -2.21
N THR A 56 -4.83 -3.36 -0.99
CA THR A 56 -4.43 -2.45 0.10
C THR A 56 -2.99 -2.72 0.55
N ALA A 57 -2.61 -3.99 0.67
CA ALA A 57 -1.25 -4.38 1.00
C ALA A 57 -0.24 -3.86 -0.04
N ALA A 58 -0.54 -3.99 -1.34
CA ALA A 58 0.32 -3.46 -2.40
C ALA A 58 0.52 -1.94 -2.31
N ARG A 59 -0.55 -1.17 -2.08
CA ARG A 59 -0.48 0.29 -1.91
C ARG A 59 0.28 0.69 -0.64
N ALA A 60 0.12 -0.08 0.44
CA ALA A 60 0.88 0.13 1.67
C ALA A 60 2.39 -0.11 1.46
N VAL A 61 2.77 -1.11 0.64
CA VAL A 61 4.18 -1.31 0.28
C VAL A 61 4.73 -0.11 -0.48
N LEU A 62 4.01 0.38 -1.49
CA LEU A 62 4.45 1.55 -2.27
C LEU A 62 4.59 2.79 -1.39
N TRP A 63 3.59 3.09 -0.57
CA TRP A 63 3.65 4.18 0.41
C TRP A 63 4.90 4.06 1.30
N TRP A 64 5.14 2.89 1.90
CA TRP A 64 6.30 2.69 2.77
C TRP A 64 7.64 2.88 2.04
N MET A 65 7.73 2.37 0.80
CA MET A 65 8.95 2.46 0.00
C MET A 65 9.25 3.88 -0.49
N GLU A 66 8.24 4.73 -0.65
CA GLU A 66 8.40 6.08 -1.20
C GLU A 66 8.47 7.17 -0.12
N THR A 67 7.87 6.97 1.06
CA THR A 67 7.77 8.05 2.07
C THR A 67 8.79 7.94 3.21
N GLN A 68 9.36 6.75 3.44
CA GLN A 68 10.24 6.50 4.58
C GLN A 68 11.72 6.68 4.23
N GLU A 69 12.53 6.90 5.26
CA GLU A 69 13.99 7.00 5.11
C GLU A 69 14.59 5.59 5.13
N ASP A 70 15.44 5.27 4.15
CA ASP A 70 16.04 3.94 3.93
C ASP A 70 15.05 2.76 4.04
N PRO A 71 13.93 2.78 3.29
CA PRO A 71 12.85 1.83 3.47
C PRO A 71 13.25 0.43 3.03
N LYS A 72 12.75 -0.55 3.80
CA LYS A 72 12.77 -1.97 3.44
C LYS A 72 11.40 -2.55 3.71
N CYS A 73 10.83 -3.23 2.72
CA CYS A 73 9.60 -3.99 2.86
C CYS A 73 9.84 -5.44 2.44
N VAL A 74 9.40 -6.39 3.27
CA VAL A 74 9.47 -7.83 2.98
C VAL A 74 8.04 -8.34 2.89
N VAL A 75 7.67 -8.81 1.70
CA VAL A 75 6.37 -9.43 1.45
C VAL A 75 6.54 -10.94 1.45
N THR A 76 5.71 -11.63 2.23
CA THR A 76 5.69 -13.10 2.29
C THR A 76 4.29 -13.61 1.99
N GLY A 77 4.21 -14.82 1.47
CA GLY A 77 2.96 -15.50 1.15
C GLY A 77 3.15 -17.01 1.17
N PRO A 78 2.08 -17.79 0.96
CA PRO A 78 2.17 -19.25 0.98
C PRO A 78 3.11 -19.81 -0.11
N THR A 79 3.24 -19.11 -1.23
CA THR A 79 4.17 -19.44 -2.32
C THR A 79 4.78 -18.17 -2.90
N GLN A 80 6.01 -18.27 -3.44
CA GLN A 80 6.66 -17.16 -4.14
C GLN A 80 5.78 -16.64 -5.29
N ARG A 81 5.22 -17.55 -6.08
CA ARG A 81 4.33 -17.21 -7.20
C ARG A 81 3.13 -16.37 -6.75
N GLN A 82 2.52 -16.64 -5.60
CA GLN A 82 1.42 -15.81 -5.10
C GLN A 82 1.88 -14.40 -4.72
N VAL A 83 3.10 -14.24 -4.21
CA VAL A 83 3.65 -12.90 -3.95
C VAL A 83 3.85 -12.14 -5.26
N GLU A 84 4.43 -12.80 -6.27
CA GLU A 84 4.72 -12.24 -7.58
C GLU A 84 3.46 -11.89 -8.39
N ASP A 85 2.51 -12.83 -8.44
CA ASP A 85 1.31 -12.74 -9.26
C ASP A 85 0.20 -11.90 -8.59
N VAL A 86 0.25 -11.70 -7.27
CA VAL A 86 -0.78 -10.91 -6.56
C VAL A 86 -0.21 -9.57 -6.14
N ILE A 87 0.65 -9.54 -5.11
CA ILE A 87 1.08 -8.27 -4.51
C ILE A 87 1.95 -7.47 -5.49
N TRP A 88 2.93 -8.09 -6.15
CA TRP A 88 3.77 -7.34 -7.09
C TRP A 88 3.03 -6.96 -8.36
N GLN A 89 2.07 -7.76 -8.82
CA GLN A 89 1.21 -7.35 -9.93
C GLN A 89 0.39 -6.10 -9.56
N GLU A 90 -0.30 -6.11 -8.41
CA GLU A 90 -1.06 -4.97 -7.91
C GLU A 90 -0.19 -3.71 -7.73
N MET A 91 1.04 -3.87 -7.22
CA MET A 91 2.00 -2.77 -7.11
C MET A 91 2.37 -2.21 -8.49
N ARG A 92 2.65 -3.07 -9.47
CA ARG A 92 2.97 -2.64 -10.84
C ARG A 92 1.80 -1.92 -11.49
N GLU A 93 0.58 -2.40 -11.29
CA GLU A 93 -0.64 -1.77 -11.81
C GLU A 93 -0.84 -0.37 -11.19
N ALA A 94 -0.72 -0.25 -9.87
CA ALA A 94 -0.82 1.03 -9.17
C ALA A 94 0.26 2.03 -9.61
N TYR A 95 1.50 1.57 -9.74
CA TYR A 95 2.63 2.40 -10.13
C TYR A 95 2.55 2.83 -11.61
N ALA A 96 2.04 1.97 -12.49
CA ALA A 96 1.96 2.26 -13.93
C ALA A 96 0.93 3.34 -14.28
N VAL A 97 -0.06 3.56 -13.41
CA VAL A 97 -1.11 4.58 -13.59
C VAL A 97 -0.90 5.82 -12.73
N ALA A 98 0.14 5.82 -11.89
CA ALA A 98 0.50 6.98 -11.10
C ALA A 98 0.86 8.17 -12.03
N PRO A 99 0.31 9.37 -11.76
CA PRO A 99 0.47 10.56 -12.61
C PRO A 99 1.91 11.10 -12.70
#